data_AF-A0A7C5IZH5-F1
#
_entry.id   AF-A0A7C5IZH5-F1
#
_cell.length_a   1.000
_cell.length_b   1.000
_cell.length_c   1.000
_cell.angle_alpha   90.00
_cell.angle_beta   90.00
_cell.angle_gamma   90.00
#
_symmetry.space_group_name_H-M   'P 1'
#
loop_
_entity.id
_entity.type
_entity.pdbx_description
1 polymer ?
#
loop_
_entity_poly.entity_id
_entity_poly.type
_entity_poly.pdbx_seq_one_letter_code
_entity_poly.pdbx_strand_id
1 'polypeptide(L)'
;MDLAIALEEESLCKAEQALASIGLAPRLPFSAKELARKREQWMRERNLLAWSFVNPDNPLEMVDLVLTHDAREMGIVEKRMGELSLSVASLETLIEMKRASGRPQDLEDVRVLEKLR
;
A
#
# COMPACT_ATOMS: atom_id res chain seq x y z
N MET A 1 -2.20 3.98 -7.61
CA MET A 1 -1.05 3.06 -7.54
C MET A 1 -0.88 2.65 -6.10
N ASP A 2 -0.76 1.36 -5.80
CA ASP A 2 -0.58 0.87 -4.42
C ASP A 2 0.90 0.63 -4.10
N LEU A 3 1.34 1.05 -2.92
CA LEU A 3 2.68 0.84 -2.39
C LEU A 3 2.61 0.22 -0.99
N ALA A 4 3.48 -0.74 -0.73
CA ALA A 4 3.72 -1.25 0.61
C ALA A 4 5.08 -0.73 1.09
N ILE A 5 5.15 -0.28 2.34
CA ILE A 5 6.37 0.20 2.99
C ILE A 5 6.48 -0.40 4.40
N ALA A 6 7.63 -0.20 5.05
CA ALA A 6 7.74 -0.50 6.47
C ALA A 6 6.77 0.39 7.26
N LEU A 7 5.99 -0.18 8.17
CA LEU A 7 4.90 0.52 8.86
C LEU A 7 5.31 1.08 10.23
N GLU A 8 6.58 1.49 10.33
CA GLU A 8 7.13 2.21 11.47
C GLU A 8 7.05 3.73 11.26
N GLU A 9 7.04 4.49 12.36
CA GLU A 9 6.85 5.95 12.33
C GLU A 9 7.84 6.65 11.39
N GLU A 10 9.12 6.24 11.39
CA GLU A 10 10.15 6.84 10.55
C GLU A 10 9.85 6.66 9.06
N SER A 11 9.51 5.44 8.65
CA SER A 11 9.21 5.11 7.25
C SER A 11 7.94 5.80 6.76
N LEU A 12 6.90 5.87 7.61
CA LEU A 12 5.68 6.61 7.30
C LEU A 12 5.94 8.11 7.12
N CYS A 13 6.77 8.72 7.99
CA CYS A 13 7.12 10.13 7.88
C CYS A 13 7.92 10.42 6.60
N LYS A 14 8.87 9.55 6.25
CA LYS A 14 9.64 9.65 5.00
C LYS A 14 8.73 9.54 3.77
N ALA A 15 7.77 8.61 3.78
CA ALA A 15 6.81 8.44 2.70
C ALA A 15 5.91 9.68 2.53
N GLU A 16 5.35 10.20 3.62
CA GLU A 16 4.56 11.44 3.60
C GLU A 16 5.35 12.61 3.00
N GLN A 17 6.61 12.81 3.42
CA GLN A 17 7.47 13.86 2.89
C GLN A 17 7.80 13.66 1.41
N ALA A 18 8.11 12.43 0.99
CA ALA A 18 8.43 12.11 -0.40
C ALA A 18 7.22 12.35 -1.32
N LEU A 19 6.02 11.90 -0.93
CA LEU A 19 4.79 12.10 -1.69
C LEU A 19 4.39 13.58 -1.74
N ALA A 20 4.56 14.31 -0.64
CA ALA A 20 4.36 15.76 -0.62
C ALA A 20 5.32 16.50 -1.57
N SER A 21 6.60 16.06 -1.64
CA SER A 21 7.60 16.70 -2.50
C SER A 21 7.30 16.61 -4.01
N ILE A 22 6.49 15.62 -4.41
CA ILE A 22 6.02 15.45 -5.79
C ILE A 22 4.60 16.02 -6.02
N GLY A 23 4.08 16.78 -5.06
CA GLY A 23 2.79 17.49 -5.18
C GLY A 23 1.56 16.68 -4.76
N LEU A 24 1.72 15.51 -4.15
CA LEU A 24 0.59 14.72 -3.65
C LEU A 24 0.24 15.11 -2.20
N ALA A 25 -1.05 15.19 -1.91
CA ALA A 25 -1.56 15.51 -0.57
C ALA A 25 -2.34 14.32 0.02
N PRO A 26 -2.25 14.07 1.34
CA PRO A 26 -3.03 13.01 1.97
C PRO A 26 -4.53 13.33 1.86
N ARG A 27 -5.30 12.34 1.43
CA ARG A 27 -6.76 12.47 1.28
C ARG A 27 -7.47 12.63 2.63
N LEU A 28 -6.93 11.99 3.66
CA LEU A 28 -7.43 12.09 5.03
C LEU A 28 -6.54 13.05 5.82
N PRO A 29 -7.12 13.98 6.61
CA PRO A 29 -6.38 15.08 7.24
C PRO A 29 -5.72 14.63 8.55
N PHE A 30 -4.86 13.61 8.49
CA PHE A 30 -3.99 13.21 9.59
C PHE A 30 -2.56 13.04 9.12
N SER A 31 -1.61 13.19 10.04
CA SER A 31 -0.18 13.05 9.77
C SER A 31 0.31 11.60 9.86
N ALA A 32 1.49 11.33 9.31
CA ALA A 32 2.18 10.05 9.48
C ALA A 32 2.38 9.66 10.96
N LYS A 33 2.64 10.63 11.83
CA LYS A 33 2.81 10.42 13.28
C LYS A 33 1.52 9.99 13.97
N GLU A 34 0.41 10.60 13.60
CA GLU A 34 -0.90 10.20 14.13
C GLU A 34 -1.27 8.81 13.63
N LEU A 35 -1.02 8.54 12.35
CA LEU A 35 -1.22 7.23 11.77
C LEU A 35 -0.38 6.17 12.50
N ALA A 36 0.92 6.38 12.70
CA ALA A 36 1.78 5.42 13.40
C ALA A 36 1.25 5.06 14.80
N ARG A 37 0.69 6.03 15.53
CA ARG A 37 0.14 5.84 16.89
C ARG A 37 -1.24 5.21 16.92
N LYS A 38 -2.09 5.53 15.93
CA LYS A 38 -3.52 5.15 15.91
C LYS A 38 -3.86 4.11 14.86
N ARG A 39 -2.88 3.60 14.09
CA ARG A 39 -3.06 2.68 12.97
C ARG A 39 -3.97 1.51 13.35
N GLU A 40 -3.64 0.76 14.40
CA GLU A 40 -4.42 -0.41 14.81
C GLU A 40 -5.86 -0.05 15.20
N GLN A 41 -6.03 1.08 15.90
CA GLN A 41 -7.35 1.59 16.26
C GLN A 41 -8.16 1.92 15.00
N TRP A 42 -7.58 2.68 14.06
CA TRP A 42 -8.26 3.09 12.84
C TRP A 42 -8.53 1.94 11.87
N MET A 43 -7.64 0.95 11.81
CA MET A 43 -7.90 -0.29 11.08
C MET A 43 -9.13 -1.01 11.65
N ARG A 44 -9.23 -1.12 12.97
CA ARG A 44 -10.34 -1.83 13.63
C ARG A 44 -11.66 -1.08 13.58
N GLU A 45 -11.64 0.22 13.88
CA GLU A 45 -12.85 1.04 14.06
C GLU A 45 -13.34 1.67 12.75
N ARG A 46 -12.43 1.96 11.81
CA ARG A 46 -12.73 2.71 10.59
C ARG A 46 -12.44 1.93 9.31
N ASN A 47 -12.02 0.67 9.44
CA ASN A 47 -11.60 -0.16 8.31
C ASN A 47 -10.56 0.55 7.43
N LEU A 48 -9.62 1.29 8.05
CA LEU A 48 -8.58 2.04 7.35
C LEU A 48 -7.48 1.09 6.85
N LEU A 49 -7.68 0.51 5.66
CA LEU A 49 -6.76 -0.48 5.08
C LEU A 49 -5.58 0.16 4.31
N ALA A 50 -5.77 1.39 3.84
CA ALA A 50 -4.78 2.13 3.08
C ALA A 50 -4.85 3.63 3.41
N TRP A 51 -3.72 4.33 3.25
CA TRP A 51 -3.64 5.78 3.35
C TRP A 51 -3.35 6.39 1.98
N SER A 52 -4.37 7.01 1.39
CA SER A 52 -4.32 7.55 0.04
C SER A 52 -3.75 8.97 -0.01
N PHE A 53 -2.88 9.22 -0.98
CA PHE A 53 -2.38 10.52 -1.39
C PHE A 53 -2.86 10.82 -2.81
N VAL A 54 -3.34 12.03 -3.04
CA VAL A 54 -3.93 12.45 -4.31
C VAL A 54 -3.28 13.73 -4.81
N ASN A 55 -3.14 13.86 -6.13
CA ASN A 55 -2.77 15.13 -6.74
C ASN A 55 -3.98 16.08 -6.65
N PRO A 56 -3.86 17.26 -6.02
CA PRO A 56 -4.96 18.24 -5.92
C PRO A 56 -5.47 18.73 -7.28
N ASP A 57 -4.59 18.80 -8.29
CA ASP A 57 -4.90 19.29 -9.63
C ASP A 57 -5.44 18.19 -10.54
N ASN A 58 -5.11 16.93 -10.26
CA ASN A 58 -5.58 15.77 -11.02
C ASN A 58 -5.90 14.58 -10.11
N PRO A 59 -7.15 14.44 -9.63
CA PRO A 59 -7.53 13.36 -8.71
C PRO A 59 -7.37 11.93 -9.25
N LEU A 60 -7.13 11.75 -10.56
CA LEU A 60 -6.81 10.45 -11.14
C LEU A 60 -5.38 9.98 -10.78
N GLU A 61 -4.50 10.91 -10.43
CA GLU A 61 -3.16 10.63 -9.94
C GLU A 61 -3.22 10.43 -8.43
N MET A 62 -3.21 9.16 -8.02
CA MET A 62 -3.24 8.79 -6.61
C MET A 62 -2.28 7.65 -6.28
N VAL A 63 -1.76 7.70 -5.06
CA VAL A 63 -0.90 6.68 -4.45
C VAL A 63 -1.52 6.21 -3.15
N ASP A 64 -1.74 4.91 -3.01
CA ASP A 64 -2.27 4.28 -1.81
C ASP A 64 -1.14 3.59 -1.05
N LEU A 65 -0.90 4.01 0.20
CA LEU A 65 0.01 3.30 1.10
C LEU A 65 -0.77 2.21 1.83
N VAL A 66 -0.45 0.94 1.55
CA VAL A 66 -1.08 -0.23 2.19
C VAL A 66 -0.69 -0.29 3.67
N LEU A 67 -1.68 -0.38 4.56
CA LEU A 67 -1.46 -0.37 6.03
C LEU A 67 -1.64 -1.74 6.68
N THR A 68 -2.12 -2.72 5.93
CA THR A 68 -2.43 -4.07 6.41
C THR A 68 -1.22 -5.00 6.44
N HIS A 69 -0.20 -4.72 5.62
CA HIS A 69 0.98 -5.58 5.46
C HIS A 69 2.24 -4.72 5.53
N ASP A 70 3.17 -5.10 6.42
CA ASP A 70 4.46 -4.43 6.53
C ASP A 70 5.40 -4.97 5.45
N ALA A 71 5.99 -4.08 4.64
CA ALA A 71 6.86 -4.49 3.54
C ALA A 71 8.08 -5.31 4.00
N ARG A 72 8.50 -5.21 5.26
CA ARG A 72 9.61 -6.01 5.83
C ARG A 72 9.25 -7.49 5.98
N GLU A 73 7.96 -7.80 6.02
CA GLU A 73 7.43 -9.16 6.20
C GLU A 73 6.94 -9.76 4.88
N MET A 74 6.96 -8.97 3.80
CA MET A 74 6.48 -9.37 2.48
C MET A 74 7.56 -10.12 1.69
N GLY A 75 7.16 -11.15 0.95
CA GLY A 75 8.00 -11.72 -0.10
C GLY A 75 8.12 -10.73 -1.26
N ILE A 76 9.35 -10.42 -1.67
CA ILE A 76 9.65 -9.45 -2.74
C ILE A 76 10.36 -10.17 -3.90
N VAL A 77 9.99 -9.81 -5.12
CA VAL A 77 10.67 -10.22 -6.35
C VAL A 77 11.13 -8.96 -7.09
N GLU A 78 12.37 -8.97 -7.57
CA GLU A 78 12.89 -7.91 -8.43
C GLU A 78 12.40 -8.10 -9.87
N LYS A 79 11.76 -7.07 -10.44
CA LYS A 79 11.39 -7.03 -11.84
C LYS A 79 12.13 -5.91 -12.55
N ARG A 80 12.77 -6.26 -13.66
CA ARG A 80 13.44 -5.30 -14.53
C ARG A 80 12.44 -4.71 -15.52
N MET A 81 12.30 -3.38 -15.51
CA MET A 81 11.53 -2.61 -16.48
C MET A 81 12.47 -1.64 -17.18
N GLY A 82 13.00 -2.05 -18.34
CA GLY A 82 14.04 -1.33 -19.05
C GLY A 82 15.34 -1.26 -18.23
N GLU A 83 15.74 -0.05 -17.87
CA GLU A 83 16.92 0.22 -17.03
C GLU A 83 16.61 0.22 -15.52
N LEU A 84 15.33 0.21 -15.15
CA LEU A 84 14.90 0.24 -13.75
C LEU A 84 14.72 -1.18 -13.21
N SER A 85 15.17 -1.42 -11.97
CA SER A 85 14.77 -2.58 -11.18
C SER A 85 13.75 -2.15 -10.15
N LEU A 86 12.60 -2.83 -10.13
CA LEU A 86 11.50 -2.56 -9.22
C LEU A 86 11.30 -3.75 -8.29
N SER A 87 11.30 -3.49 -7.00
CA SER A 87 10.86 -4.42 -5.97
C SER A 87 9.33 -4.52 -6.02
N VAL A 88 8.80 -5.68 -6.39
CA VAL A 88 7.35 -5.95 -6.40
C VAL A 88 7.02 -7.08 -5.44
N ALA A 89 5.80 -7.08 -4.89
CA ALA A 89 5.33 -8.19 -4.08
C ALA A 89 5.35 -9.51 -4.89
N SER A 90 5.83 -10.57 -4.24
CA SER A 90 5.81 -11.93 -4.79
C SER A 90 4.37 -12.38 -5.08
N LEU A 91 4.23 -13.38 -5.95
CA LEU A 91 2.91 -13.92 -6.28
C LEU A 91 2.24 -14.50 -5.04
N GLU A 92 3.00 -15.20 -4.20
CA GLU A 92 2.55 -15.80 -2.95
C GLU A 92 2.01 -14.73 -2.00
N THR A 93 2.80 -13.66 -1.75
CA THR A 93 2.37 -12.54 -0.91
C THR A 93 1.14 -11.83 -1.49
N LEU A 94 1.06 -11.64 -2.81
CA LEU A 94 -0.12 -11.03 -3.44
C LEU A 94 -1.38 -11.88 -3.23
N ILE A 95 -1.28 -13.21 -3.34
CA ILE A 95 -2.40 -14.12 -3.08
C ILE A 95 -2.83 -14.04 -1.61
N GLU A 96 -1.88 -14.03 -0.68
CA GLU A 96 -2.16 -13.87 0.76
C GLU A 96 -2.89 -12.57 1.06
N MET A 97 -2.39 -11.45 0.52
CA MET A 97 -3.01 -10.13 0.66
C MET A 97 -4.45 -10.11 0.13
N LYS A 98 -4.69 -10.69 -1.05
CA LYS A 98 -6.04 -10.76 -1.66
C LYS A 98 -7.00 -11.68 -0.90
N ARG A 99 -6.51 -12.78 -0.33
CA ARG A 99 -7.32 -13.65 0.54
C ARG A 99 -7.73 -12.92 1.82
N ALA A 100 -6.84 -12.11 2.39
CA ALA A 100 -7.10 -11.35 3.60
C ALA A 100 -8.07 -10.17 3.39
N SER A 101 -8.13 -9.58 2.19
CA SER A 101 -9.02 -8.44 1.91
C SER A 101 -10.50 -8.83 1.74
N GLY A 102 -10.80 -10.11 1.48
CA GLY A 102 -12.16 -10.67 1.59
C GLY A 102 -13.22 -10.05 0.67
N ARG A 103 -12.86 -9.25 -0.35
CA ARG A 103 -13.84 -8.69 -1.29
C ARG A 103 -14.28 -9.81 -2.24
N PRO A 104 -15.57 -9.86 -2.65
CA PRO A 104 -16.07 -10.90 -3.56
C PRO A 104 -15.30 -10.98 -4.89
N GLN A 105 -14.73 -9.86 -5.36
CA GLN A 105 -13.89 -9.77 -6.55
C GLN A 105 -12.49 -10.37 -6.35
N ASP A 106 -11.97 -10.38 -5.11
CA ASP A 106 -10.64 -10.92 -4.80
C ASP A 106 -10.62 -12.47 -4.86
N LEU A 107 -11.76 -13.14 -4.66
CA LEU A 107 -11.86 -14.62 -4.76
C LEU A 107 -11.67 -15.13 -6.20
N GLU A 108 -12.19 -14.41 -7.19
CA GLU A 108 -12.01 -14.76 -8.60
C GLU A 108 -10.56 -14.47 -9.05
N ASP A 109 -9.98 -13.36 -8.57
CA ASP A 109 -8.57 -13.03 -8.79
C ASP A 109 -7.61 -14.08 -8.22
N VAL A 110 -7.86 -14.59 -7.01
CA VAL A 110 -7.08 -15.71 -6.42
C VAL A 110 -7.14 -16.92 -7.34
N ARG A 111 -8.31 -17.23 -7.89
CA ARG A 111 -8.53 -18.35 -8.81
C ARG A 111 -7.77 -18.21 -10.13
N VAL A 112 -7.62 -16.98 -10.62
CA VAL A 112 -6.83 -16.67 -11.83
C VAL A 112 -5.33 -16.74 -11.54
N LEU A 113 -4.89 -16.17 -10.41
CA LEU A 113 -3.49 -16.17 -10.00
C LEU A 113 -2.97 -17.59 -9.71
N GLU A 114 -3.78 -18.46 -9.12
CA GLU A 114 -3.42 -19.87 -8.89
C GLU A 114 -3.17 -20.67 -10.18
N LYS A 115 -3.74 -20.25 -11.31
CA LYS A 115 -3.52 -20.89 -12.63
C LYS A 115 -2.22 -20.48 -13.31
N LEU A 116 -1.54 -19.44 -12.81
CA LEU A 116 -0.25 -18.97 -13.33
C LEU A 116 0.96 -19.62 -12.63
N ARG A 117 0.68 -20.49 -11.66
CA ARG A 117 1.67 -21.32 -10.97
C ARG A 117 2.06 -22.52 -11.83
#